data_AF-A0AAN6J1C2-F1
#
_entry.id   AF-A0AAN6J1C2-F1
#
_cell.length_a   1.000
_cell.length_b   1.000
_cell.length_c   1.000
_cell.angle_alpha   90.00
_cell.angle_beta   90.00
_cell.angle_gamma   90.00
#
_symmetry.space_group_name_H-M   'P 1'
#
loop_
_entity.id
_entity.type
_entity.pdbx_description
1 polymer ?
#
loop_
_entity_poly.entity_id
_entity_poly.type
_entity_poly.pdbx_seq_one_letter_code
_entity_poly.pdbx_strand_id
1 'polypeptide(L)'
;TGCRVTSLTLSAEQKRLAEDRIRQAGFQDRIQVLLCDYRSLPVPREQAKYDKIVSIEMLEAVGAEYLETYFRCIDQLLKSDTGVAVFQCITMPESRYEVYSRSDDFIRRYIFPGGHLPTITQLLEAIRAGSSTKTTPPRLIPESVENIGPHYAKTLRLWRQSFMQSFNGRIKPALVREHAEKGTRMGEEDVELFKRKWEYYFSYCEAGFATKTLGDVILTVGREGAVEMMEDVPL
;
A
#
# COMPACT_ATOMS: atom_id res chain seq x y z
N THR A 1 -3.80 -1.93 24.93
CA THR A 1 -4.15 -1.15 23.73
C THR A 1 -5.66 -1.05 23.49
N GLY A 2 -6.52 -2.05 23.76
CA GLY A 2 -7.99 -1.84 23.76
C GLY A 2 -8.64 -1.45 22.42
N CYS A 3 -7.84 -1.35 21.35
CA CYS A 3 -8.29 -0.90 20.03
C CYS A 3 -9.31 -1.85 19.41
N ARG A 4 -10.19 -1.28 18.59
CA ARG A 4 -11.03 -1.99 17.62
C ARG A 4 -10.51 -1.67 16.23
N VAL A 5 -10.42 -2.67 15.37
CA VAL A 5 -9.83 -2.53 14.03
C VAL A 5 -10.86 -2.88 12.97
N THR A 6 -10.98 -2.03 11.97
CA THR A 6 -11.68 -2.35 10.71
C THR A 6 -10.64 -2.38 9.61
N SER A 7 -10.52 -3.51 8.93
CA SER A 7 -9.63 -3.71 7.78
C SER A 7 -10.45 -3.92 6.51
N LEU A 8 -9.90 -3.52 5.37
CA LEU A 8 -10.57 -3.59 4.07
C LEU A 8 -9.73 -4.43 3.11
N THR A 9 -10.40 -5.12 2.19
CA THR A 9 -9.79 -5.74 1.02
C THR A 9 -10.81 -5.87 -0.10
N LEU A 10 -10.33 -6.00 -1.34
CA LEU A 10 -11.14 -6.39 -2.50
C LEU A 10 -11.04 -7.89 -2.82
N SER A 11 -10.16 -8.64 -2.16
CA SER A 11 -9.98 -10.08 -2.37
C SER A 11 -10.74 -10.89 -1.32
N ALA A 12 -11.63 -11.76 -1.80
CA ALA A 12 -12.35 -12.70 -0.95
C ALA A 12 -11.39 -13.70 -0.29
N GLU A 13 -10.30 -14.09 -0.97
CA GLU A 13 -9.27 -14.98 -0.48
C GLU A 13 -8.47 -14.34 0.66
N GLN A 14 -8.07 -13.07 0.51
CA GLN A 14 -7.40 -12.31 1.56
C GLN A 14 -8.30 -12.15 2.78
N LYS A 15 -9.58 -11.80 2.57
CA LYS A 15 -10.56 -11.68 3.66
C LYS A 15 -10.66 -12.98 4.45
N ARG A 16 -10.89 -14.10 3.77
CA ARG A 16 -11.03 -15.41 4.41
C ARG A 16 -9.80 -15.77 5.24
N LEU A 17 -8.60 -15.62 4.66
CA LEU A 17 -7.35 -15.92 5.36
C LEU A 17 -7.13 -15.00 6.56
N ALA A 18 -7.46 -13.71 6.43
CA ALA A 18 -7.33 -12.75 7.53
C ALA A 18 -8.27 -13.11 8.69
N GLU A 19 -9.55 -13.39 8.40
CA GLU A 19 -10.54 -13.79 9.41
C GLU A 19 -10.15 -15.09 10.13
N ASP A 20 -9.61 -16.07 9.41
CA ASP A 20 -9.12 -17.32 10.02
C ASP A 20 -7.95 -17.05 10.97
N ARG A 21 -6.99 -16.20 10.59
CA ARG A 21 -5.86 -15.80 11.45
C ARG A 21 -6.32 -14.99 12.67
N ILE A 22 -7.27 -14.07 12.48
CA ILE A 22 -7.85 -13.26 13.55
C ILE A 22 -8.55 -14.16 14.58
N ARG A 23 -9.33 -15.15 14.11
CA ARG A 23 -10.02 -16.11 14.97
C ARG A 23 -9.03 -17.00 15.73
N GLN A 24 -7.99 -17.50 15.06
CA GLN A 24 -6.93 -18.29 15.69
C GLN A 24 -6.19 -17.49 16.78
N ALA A 25 -6.04 -16.18 16.60
CA ALA A 25 -5.45 -15.28 17.58
C ALA A 25 -6.44 -14.80 18.67
N GLY A 26 -7.72 -15.16 18.58
CA GLY A 26 -8.75 -14.80 19.57
C GLY A 26 -9.24 -13.34 19.52
N PHE A 27 -9.10 -12.65 18.39
CA PHE A 27 -9.44 -11.22 18.25
C PHE A 27 -10.69 -10.93 17.43
N GLN A 28 -11.51 -11.94 17.13
CA GLN A 28 -12.70 -11.81 16.28
C GLN A 28 -13.74 -10.79 16.77
N ASP A 29 -13.80 -10.51 18.09
CA ASP A 29 -14.73 -9.53 18.66
C ASP A 29 -14.23 -8.08 18.55
N ARG A 30 -12.97 -7.90 18.13
CA ARG A 30 -12.27 -6.60 18.06
C ARG A 30 -11.81 -6.23 16.66
N ILE A 31 -11.62 -7.19 15.77
CA ILE A 31 -11.13 -6.97 14.40
C ILE A 31 -12.17 -7.45 13.40
N GLN A 32 -12.62 -6.53 12.54
CA GLN A 32 -13.53 -6.82 11.44
C GLN A 32 -12.79 -6.65 10.10
N VAL A 33 -13.03 -7.57 9.16
CA VAL A 33 -12.51 -7.48 7.79
C VAL A 33 -13.68 -7.30 6.81
N LEU A 34 -13.71 -6.18 6.12
CA LEU A 34 -14.72 -5.86 5.11
C LEU A 34 -14.20 -6.20 3.72
N LEU A 35 -15.04 -6.87 2.94
CA LEU A 35 -14.81 -7.03 1.50
C LEU A 35 -15.48 -5.83 0.83
N CYS A 36 -14.72 -4.75 0.66
CA CYS A 36 -15.27 -3.46 0.29
C CYS A 36 -14.22 -2.59 -0.37
N ASP A 37 -14.66 -1.77 -1.32
CA ASP A 37 -13.90 -0.65 -1.83
C ASP A 37 -13.90 0.49 -0.79
N TYR A 38 -12.73 1.04 -0.47
CA TYR A 38 -12.62 2.14 0.49
C TYR A 38 -13.46 3.36 0.07
N ARG A 39 -13.65 3.57 -1.24
CA ARG A 39 -14.46 4.66 -1.80
C ARG A 39 -15.94 4.52 -1.51
N SER A 40 -16.40 3.30 -1.22
CA SER A 40 -17.80 2.98 -0.91
C SER A 40 -18.07 2.90 0.59
N LEU A 41 -17.08 3.18 1.45
CA LEU A 41 -17.31 3.22 2.88
C LEU A 41 -18.27 4.35 3.26
N PRO A 42 -19.35 4.05 4.01
CA PRO A 42 -20.20 5.09 4.57
C PRO A 42 -19.39 6.00 5.48
N VAL A 43 -19.54 7.30 5.33
CA VAL A 43 -18.92 8.29 6.23
C VAL A 43 -19.64 8.22 7.58
N PRO A 44 -18.96 7.79 8.65
CA PRO A 44 -19.61 7.68 9.95
C PRO A 44 -19.82 9.08 10.56
N ARG A 45 -20.75 9.15 11.52
CA ARG A 45 -20.87 10.33 12.38
C ARG A 45 -19.59 10.49 13.21
N GLU A 46 -19.28 11.71 13.64
CA GLU A 46 -18.00 12.08 14.27
C GLU A 46 -17.54 11.11 15.37
N GLN A 47 -18.42 10.75 16.32
CA GLN A 47 -18.10 9.82 17.41
C GLN A 47 -17.69 8.40 16.97
N ALA A 48 -18.04 8.00 15.75
CA ALA A 48 -17.74 6.69 15.16
C ALA A 48 -16.69 6.78 14.04
N LYS A 49 -16.12 7.96 13.78
CA LYS A 49 -14.95 8.10 12.91
C LYS A 49 -13.73 7.44 13.53
N TYR A 50 -12.78 7.07 12.68
CA TYR A 50 -11.57 6.39 13.10
C TYR A 50 -10.62 7.38 13.77
N ASP A 51 -10.08 6.99 14.92
CA ASP A 51 -8.98 7.70 15.58
C ASP A 51 -7.71 7.65 14.73
N LYS A 52 -7.43 6.48 14.14
CA LYS A 52 -6.22 6.18 13.38
C LYS A 52 -6.57 5.51 12.06
N ILE A 53 -5.86 5.87 10.99
CA ILE A 53 -5.89 5.14 9.72
C ILE A 53 -4.47 4.74 9.34
N VAL A 54 -4.29 3.52 8.86
CA VAL A 54 -3.02 3.02 8.33
C VAL A 54 -3.28 2.47 6.93
N SER A 55 -2.48 2.90 5.97
CA SER A 55 -2.53 2.41 4.59
C SER A 55 -1.14 2.13 4.06
N ILE A 56 -0.91 0.90 3.60
CA ILE A 56 0.40 0.38 3.22
C ILE A 56 0.25 -0.19 1.81
N GLU A 57 1.14 0.17 0.88
CA GLU A 57 1.17 -0.33 -0.51
C GLU A 57 -0.21 -0.22 -1.23
N MET A 58 -0.90 0.90 -1.06
CA MET A 58 -2.22 1.14 -1.67
C MET A 58 -2.22 2.29 -2.68
N LEU A 59 -1.45 3.35 -2.40
CA LEU A 59 -1.44 4.57 -3.21
C LEU A 59 -0.92 4.31 -4.64
N GLU A 60 -0.08 3.30 -4.79
CA GLU A 60 0.48 2.81 -6.05
C GLU A 60 -0.59 2.29 -7.00
N ALA A 61 -1.71 1.80 -6.46
CA ALA A 61 -2.84 1.28 -7.22
C ALA A 61 -3.97 2.32 -7.43
N VAL A 62 -3.86 3.51 -6.82
CA VAL A 62 -4.88 4.56 -6.91
C VAL A 62 -4.82 5.28 -8.25
N GLY A 63 -3.62 5.59 -8.74
CA GLY A 63 -3.42 6.39 -9.95
C GLY A 63 -3.42 7.90 -9.68
N ALA A 64 -2.59 8.64 -10.45
CA ALA A 64 -2.33 10.06 -10.24
C ALA A 64 -3.59 10.93 -10.13
N GLU A 65 -4.56 10.68 -11.01
CA GLU A 65 -5.80 11.46 -11.13
C GLU A 65 -6.77 11.25 -9.95
N TYR A 66 -6.61 10.18 -9.17
CA TYR A 66 -7.50 9.84 -8.06
C TYR A 66 -6.89 10.07 -6.68
N LEU A 67 -5.62 10.53 -6.59
CA LEU A 67 -4.96 10.80 -5.30
C LEU A 67 -5.73 11.80 -4.44
N GLU A 68 -6.26 12.88 -5.03
CA GLU A 68 -7.10 13.84 -4.29
C GLU A 68 -8.35 13.17 -3.71
N THR A 69 -9.02 12.33 -4.51
CA THR A 69 -10.21 11.58 -4.06
C THR A 69 -9.86 10.61 -2.95
N TYR A 70 -8.71 9.93 -3.05
CA TYR A 70 -8.21 9.06 -2.00
C TYR A 70 -8.05 9.80 -0.67
N PHE A 71 -7.32 10.93 -0.65
CA PHE A 71 -7.14 11.69 0.59
C PHE A 71 -8.42 12.36 1.08
N ARG A 72 -9.38 12.66 0.20
CA ARG A 72 -10.72 13.07 0.59
C ARG A 72 -11.48 11.98 1.36
N CYS A 73 -11.38 10.73 0.94
CA CYS A 73 -11.95 9.60 1.68
C CYS A 73 -11.30 9.50 3.07
N ILE A 74 -9.98 9.62 3.16
CA ILE A 74 -9.27 9.62 4.45
C ILE A 74 -9.79 10.75 5.36
N ASP A 75 -9.84 11.98 4.84
CA ASP A 75 -10.30 13.16 5.59
C ASP A 75 -11.73 13.00 6.12
N GLN A 76 -12.61 12.32 5.39
CA GLN A 76 -13.99 12.07 5.80
C GLN A 76 -14.11 10.96 6.86
N LEU A 77 -13.25 9.94 6.80
CA LEU A 77 -13.28 8.79 7.70
C LEU A 77 -12.57 9.05 9.03
N LEU A 78 -11.61 9.97 9.04
CA LEU A 78 -10.77 10.28 10.19
C LEU A 78 -11.42 11.34 11.10
N LYS A 79 -11.35 11.14 12.44
CA LYS A 79 -11.82 12.13 13.42
C LYS A 79 -11.28 13.52 13.10
N SER A 80 -12.15 14.52 13.20
CA SER A 80 -11.90 15.87 12.68
C SER A 80 -10.88 16.66 13.49
N ASP A 81 -10.77 16.36 14.79
CA ASP A 81 -9.96 17.18 15.71
C ASP A 81 -8.65 16.51 16.13
N THR A 82 -8.63 15.18 16.28
CA THR A 82 -7.49 14.44 16.87
C THR A 82 -6.95 13.32 15.99
N GLY A 83 -7.54 13.10 14.82
CA GLY A 83 -7.22 11.97 13.98
C GLY A 83 -5.77 11.96 13.46
N VAL A 84 -5.21 10.75 13.31
CA VAL A 84 -3.88 10.56 12.68
C VAL A 84 -3.95 9.49 11.59
N ALA A 85 -3.29 9.73 10.46
CA ALA A 85 -3.15 8.71 9.42
C ALA A 85 -1.69 8.51 9.01
N VAL A 86 -1.33 7.25 8.76
CA VAL A 86 0.00 6.84 8.29
C VAL A 86 -0.14 6.15 6.94
N PHE A 87 0.69 6.56 6.00
CA PHE A 87 0.77 5.99 4.66
C PHE A 87 2.17 5.46 4.43
N GLN A 88 2.28 4.26 3.87
CA GLN A 88 3.51 3.80 3.24
C GLN A 88 3.28 3.71 1.72
N CYS A 89 4.21 4.28 0.95
CA CYS A 89 4.08 4.44 -0.49
C CYS A 89 5.44 4.42 -1.17
N ILE A 90 5.59 3.57 -2.17
CA ILE A 90 6.67 3.61 -3.15
C ILE A 90 6.51 4.88 -3.99
N THR A 91 7.61 5.62 -4.17
CA THR A 91 7.65 6.90 -4.85
C THR A 91 8.68 6.93 -5.98
N MET A 92 8.47 7.83 -6.93
CA MET A 92 9.42 8.13 -8.00
C MET A 92 10.03 9.53 -7.76
N PRO A 93 11.34 9.73 -7.95
CA PRO A 93 11.93 11.07 -7.94
C PRO A 93 11.35 11.97 -9.02
N GLU A 94 11.18 13.26 -8.72
CA GLU A 94 10.59 14.26 -9.62
C GLU A 94 11.30 14.31 -10.98
N SER A 95 12.64 14.22 -10.98
CA SER A 95 13.46 14.26 -12.20
C SER A 95 13.20 13.10 -13.16
N ARG A 96 12.56 12.02 -12.70
CA ARG A 96 12.24 10.83 -13.50
C ARG A 96 10.76 10.70 -13.83
N TYR A 97 9.90 11.40 -13.08
CA TYR A 97 8.47 11.20 -13.10
C TYR A 97 7.84 11.42 -14.49
N GLU A 98 8.24 12.48 -15.19
CA GLU A 98 7.66 12.82 -16.50
C GLU A 98 7.87 11.70 -17.53
N VAL A 99 9.08 11.13 -17.58
CA VAL A 99 9.39 10.01 -18.47
C VAL A 99 8.66 8.74 -18.02
N TYR A 100 8.70 8.45 -16.72
CA TYR A 100 8.05 7.28 -16.13
C TYR A 100 6.53 7.26 -16.41
N SER A 101 5.83 8.37 -16.16
CA SER A 101 4.38 8.48 -16.27
C SER A 101 3.85 8.21 -17.69
N ARG A 102 4.70 8.41 -18.71
CA ARG A 102 4.41 8.19 -20.13
C ARG A 102 4.90 6.84 -20.66
N SER A 103 5.65 6.07 -19.87
CA SER A 103 6.22 4.80 -20.29
C SER A 103 5.31 3.59 -19.99
N ASP A 104 5.35 2.59 -20.88
CA ASP A 104 4.85 1.23 -20.64
C ASP A 104 6.04 0.29 -20.36
N ASP A 105 6.55 0.33 -19.13
CA ASP A 105 7.72 -0.46 -18.73
C ASP A 105 7.37 -1.92 -18.38
N PHE A 106 8.39 -2.71 -18.05
CA PHE A 106 8.21 -4.11 -17.65
C PHE A 106 7.26 -4.27 -16.45
N ILE A 107 7.32 -3.36 -15.48
CA ILE A 107 6.50 -3.43 -14.27
C ILE A 107 5.04 -3.23 -14.62
N ARG A 108 4.72 -2.15 -15.35
CA ARG A 108 3.35 -1.86 -15.76
C ARG A 108 2.77 -2.93 -16.68
N ARG A 109 3.60 -3.48 -17.57
CA ARG A 109 3.13 -4.47 -18.55
C ARG A 109 2.91 -5.86 -17.99
N TYR A 110 3.73 -6.30 -17.03
CA TYR A 110 3.76 -7.71 -16.61
C TYR A 110 3.52 -7.97 -15.12
N ILE A 111 3.70 -6.98 -14.25
CA ILE A 111 3.64 -7.17 -12.79
C ILE A 111 2.47 -6.40 -12.19
N PHE A 112 2.40 -5.09 -12.41
CA PHE A 112 1.37 -4.19 -11.87
C PHE A 112 0.69 -3.37 -12.98
N PRO A 113 -0.21 -3.98 -13.78
CA PRO A 113 -1.01 -3.25 -14.75
C PRO A 113 -1.82 -2.13 -14.10
N GLY A 114 -1.65 -0.91 -14.62
CA GLY A 114 -2.31 0.29 -14.09
C GLY A 114 -1.62 0.93 -12.89
N GLY A 115 -0.54 0.34 -12.36
CA GLY A 115 0.23 0.89 -11.25
C GLY A 115 0.85 2.25 -11.57
N HIS A 116 0.93 3.12 -10.57
CA HIS A 116 1.43 4.47 -10.65
C HIS A 116 2.24 4.85 -9.41
N LEU A 117 3.49 5.26 -9.58
CA LEU A 117 4.36 5.72 -8.50
C LEU A 117 4.35 7.25 -8.44
N PRO A 118 3.69 7.88 -7.45
CA PRO A 118 3.69 9.33 -7.31
C PRO A 118 5.04 9.86 -6.83
N THR A 119 5.28 11.16 -7.00
CA THR A 119 6.35 11.85 -6.28
C THR A 119 5.88 12.22 -4.86
N ILE A 120 6.83 12.51 -3.97
CA ILE A 120 6.51 13.00 -2.62
C ILE A 120 5.75 14.32 -2.72
N THR A 121 6.15 15.20 -3.65
CA THR A 121 5.47 16.49 -3.88
C THR A 121 3.99 16.27 -4.28
N GLN A 122 3.71 15.33 -5.19
CA GLN A 122 2.32 15.02 -5.58
C GLN A 122 1.50 14.46 -4.43
N LEU A 123 2.09 13.63 -3.56
CA LEU A 123 1.41 13.14 -2.36
C LEU A 123 1.01 14.31 -1.43
N LEU A 124 1.94 15.23 -1.15
CA LEU A 124 1.68 16.39 -0.30
C LEU A 124 0.62 17.34 -0.92
N GLU A 125 0.68 17.55 -2.23
CA GLU A 125 -0.32 18.33 -2.95
C GLU A 125 -1.71 17.67 -2.89
N ALA A 126 -1.79 16.36 -3.06
CA ALA A 126 -3.03 15.61 -3.00
C ALA A 126 -3.61 15.55 -1.58
N ILE A 127 -2.76 15.45 -0.54
CA ILE A 127 -3.17 15.57 0.87
C ILE A 127 -3.79 16.96 1.12
N ARG A 128 -3.11 18.02 0.67
CA ARG A 128 -3.58 19.39 0.80
C ARG A 128 -4.92 19.60 0.10
N ALA A 129 -5.02 19.16 -1.15
CA ALA A 129 -6.24 19.31 -1.95
C ALA A 129 -7.40 18.47 -1.38
N GLY A 130 -7.15 17.19 -1.09
CA GLY A 130 -8.15 16.23 -0.62
C GLY A 130 -8.73 16.56 0.76
N SER A 131 -8.01 17.34 1.57
CA SER A 131 -8.45 17.74 2.92
C SER A 131 -8.92 19.20 3.03
N SER A 132 -9.15 19.87 1.90
CA SER A 132 -9.60 21.27 1.87
C SER A 132 -10.90 21.45 1.07
N THR A 133 -11.61 22.53 1.32
CA THR A 133 -12.76 22.97 0.51
C THR A 133 -12.64 24.47 0.23
N LYS A 134 -13.58 25.06 -0.53
CA LYS A 134 -13.61 26.52 -0.76
C LYS A 134 -13.67 27.34 0.54
N THR A 135 -14.22 26.76 1.61
CA THR A 135 -14.46 27.44 2.89
C THR A 135 -13.75 26.77 4.05
N THR A 136 -12.93 25.75 3.80
CA THR A 136 -12.25 24.97 4.85
C THR A 136 -10.78 24.83 4.45
N PRO A 137 -9.83 25.32 5.27
CA PRO A 137 -8.42 25.12 4.99
C PRO A 137 -8.06 23.61 5.01
N PRO A 138 -6.92 23.22 4.43
CA PRO A 138 -6.43 21.84 4.52
C PRO A 138 -6.37 21.37 5.97
N ARG A 139 -6.94 20.19 6.24
CA ARG A 139 -7.08 19.64 7.61
C ARG A 139 -6.22 18.42 7.90
N LEU A 140 -5.55 17.86 6.89
CA LEU A 140 -4.57 16.80 7.07
C LEU A 140 -3.18 17.44 7.01
N ILE A 141 -2.55 17.61 8.17
CA ILE A 141 -1.28 18.31 8.34
C ILE A 141 -0.16 17.27 8.23
N PRO A 142 0.78 17.39 7.28
CA PRO A 142 1.95 16.51 7.24
C PRO A 142 2.83 16.71 8.48
N GLU A 143 3.04 15.63 9.23
CA GLU A 143 3.82 15.61 10.47
C GLU A 143 5.21 15.03 10.25
N SER A 144 5.33 14.01 9.39
CA SER A 144 6.62 13.40 9.06
C SER A 144 6.62 12.75 7.68
N VAL A 145 7.80 12.70 7.06
CA VAL A 145 8.09 11.94 5.85
C VAL A 145 9.43 11.24 6.06
N GLU A 146 9.40 9.93 6.26
CA GLU A 146 10.59 9.10 6.45
C GLU A 146 10.84 8.25 5.21
N ASN A 147 12.05 8.31 4.63
CA ASN A 147 12.42 7.47 3.50
C ASN A 147 12.99 6.12 3.97
N ILE A 148 12.24 5.05 3.72
CA ILE A 148 12.58 3.68 4.04
C ILE A 148 13.02 2.85 2.81
N GLY A 149 13.18 3.48 1.65
CA GLY A 149 13.61 2.85 0.39
C GLY A 149 14.86 1.94 0.50
N PRO A 150 15.91 2.31 1.26
CA PRO A 150 17.06 1.43 1.47
C PRO A 150 16.71 0.06 2.08
N HIS A 151 15.68 0.02 2.94
CA HIS A 151 15.20 -1.24 3.51
C HIS A 151 14.53 -2.12 2.45
N TYR A 152 13.82 -1.51 1.49
CA TYR A 152 13.13 -2.22 0.42
C TYR A 152 14.07 -2.98 -0.51
N ALA A 153 15.26 -2.42 -0.80
CA ALA A 153 16.30 -3.12 -1.56
C ALA A 153 16.72 -4.44 -0.87
N LYS A 154 16.90 -4.40 0.46
CA LYS A 154 17.20 -5.62 1.24
C LYS A 154 16.01 -6.59 1.24
N THR A 155 14.78 -6.09 1.37
CA THR A 155 13.56 -6.90 1.32
C THR A 155 13.46 -7.67 0.01
N LEU A 156 13.59 -7.00 -1.14
CA LEU A 156 13.50 -7.62 -2.46
C LEU A 156 14.59 -8.67 -2.71
N ARG A 157 15.81 -8.40 -2.24
CA ARG A 157 16.91 -9.38 -2.30
C ARG A 157 16.58 -10.66 -1.52
N LEU A 158 16.05 -10.52 -0.30
CA LEU A 158 15.67 -11.66 0.54
C LEU A 158 14.47 -12.41 -0.05
N TRP A 159 13.49 -11.69 -0.62
CA TRP A 159 12.38 -12.30 -1.34
C TRP A 159 12.84 -13.10 -2.55
N ARG A 160 13.74 -12.56 -3.38
CA ARG A 160 14.35 -13.30 -4.50
C ARG A 160 15.03 -14.57 -4.02
N GLN A 161 15.85 -14.49 -2.98
CA GLN A 161 16.56 -15.65 -2.43
C GLN A 161 15.58 -16.73 -1.95
N SER A 162 14.56 -16.34 -1.17
CA SER A 162 13.52 -17.24 -0.67
C SER A 162 12.70 -17.85 -1.81
N PHE A 163 12.36 -17.05 -2.83
CA PHE A 163 11.65 -17.49 -4.03
C PHE A 163 12.44 -18.58 -4.75
N MET A 164 13.73 -18.34 -5.03
CA MET A 164 14.60 -19.29 -5.74
C MET A 164 14.80 -20.58 -4.96
N GLN A 165 15.01 -20.48 -3.64
CA GLN A 165 15.15 -21.65 -2.76
C GLN A 165 13.87 -22.48 -2.70
N SER A 166 12.71 -21.83 -2.68
CA SER A 166 11.41 -22.50 -2.57
C SER A 166 10.83 -22.93 -3.92
N PHE A 167 11.46 -22.54 -5.05
CA PHE A 167 10.83 -22.64 -6.36
C PHE A 167 10.47 -24.07 -6.73
N ASN A 168 11.47 -24.95 -6.75
CA ASN A 168 11.28 -26.35 -7.17
C ASN A 168 10.45 -27.17 -6.17
N GLY A 169 10.63 -26.93 -4.87
CA GLY A 169 10.00 -27.74 -3.82
C GLY A 169 8.55 -27.33 -3.50
N ARG A 170 8.18 -26.06 -3.71
CA ARG A 170 6.88 -25.53 -3.27
C ARG A 170 6.14 -24.76 -4.35
N ILE A 171 6.80 -23.84 -5.03
CA ILE A 171 6.13 -22.90 -5.96
C ILE A 171 5.73 -23.63 -7.24
N LYS A 172 6.67 -24.31 -7.91
CA LYS A 172 6.39 -25.06 -9.15
C LYS A 172 5.27 -26.09 -8.97
N PRO A 173 5.27 -26.98 -7.94
CA PRO A 173 4.17 -27.91 -7.73
C PRO A 173 2.82 -27.23 -7.47
N ALA A 174 2.81 -26.12 -6.72
CA ALA A 174 1.58 -25.37 -6.45
C ALA A 174 1.03 -24.72 -7.72
N LEU A 175 1.90 -24.11 -8.52
CA LEU A 175 1.56 -23.44 -9.76
C LEU A 175 0.99 -24.43 -10.79
N VAL A 176 1.64 -25.58 -10.99
CA VAL A 176 1.15 -26.64 -11.89
C VAL A 176 -0.22 -27.17 -11.43
N ARG A 177 -0.39 -27.38 -10.12
CA ARG A 177 -1.67 -27.86 -9.57
C ARG A 177 -2.79 -26.84 -9.77
N GLU A 178 -2.54 -25.57 -9.46
CA GLU A 178 -3.54 -24.50 -9.62
C GLU A 178 -4.00 -24.37 -11.08
N HIS A 179 -3.07 -24.42 -12.03
CA HIS A 179 -3.40 -24.36 -13.44
C HIS A 179 -4.23 -25.56 -13.89
N ALA A 180 -3.89 -26.78 -13.42
CA ALA A 180 -4.65 -27.98 -13.70
C ALA A 180 -6.08 -27.91 -13.14
N GLU A 181 -6.25 -27.41 -11.91
CA GLU A 181 -7.56 -27.19 -11.28
C GLU A 181 -8.41 -26.18 -12.07
N LYS A 182 -7.78 -25.18 -12.69
CA LYS A 182 -8.41 -24.21 -13.59
C LYS A 182 -8.64 -24.73 -15.02
N GLY A 183 -8.33 -26.01 -15.30
CA GLY A 183 -8.48 -26.61 -16.62
C GLY A 183 -7.43 -26.16 -17.66
N THR A 184 -6.37 -25.49 -17.21
CA THR A 184 -5.24 -25.07 -18.04
C THR A 184 -4.03 -25.97 -17.80
N ARG A 185 -3.03 -25.90 -18.68
CA ARG A 185 -1.75 -26.59 -18.48
C ARG A 185 -0.64 -25.56 -18.41
N MET A 186 0.34 -25.83 -17.55
CA MET A 186 1.63 -25.16 -17.57
C MET A 186 2.69 -26.17 -17.95
N GLY A 187 3.26 -26.01 -19.14
CA GLY A 187 4.44 -26.75 -19.55
C GLY A 187 5.69 -26.29 -18.80
N GLU A 188 6.79 -27.03 -18.97
CA GLU A 188 8.08 -26.65 -18.38
C GLU A 188 8.54 -25.26 -18.84
N GLU A 189 8.28 -24.90 -20.10
CA GLU A 189 8.61 -23.57 -20.64
C GLU A 189 7.81 -22.45 -19.97
N ASP A 190 6.51 -22.66 -19.72
CA ASP A 190 5.67 -21.68 -19.03
C ASP A 190 6.14 -21.46 -17.58
N VAL A 191 6.52 -22.55 -16.91
CA VAL A 191 7.03 -22.52 -15.54
C VAL A 191 8.36 -21.78 -15.47
N GLU A 192 9.25 -22.05 -16.41
CA GLU A 192 10.53 -21.35 -16.50
C GLU A 192 10.35 -19.87 -16.85
N LEU A 193 9.41 -19.54 -17.75
CA LEU A 193 9.07 -18.15 -18.05
C LEU A 193 8.52 -17.42 -16.82
N PHE A 194 7.65 -18.05 -16.04
CA PHE A 194 7.15 -17.52 -14.77
C PHE A 194 8.30 -17.26 -13.79
N LYS A 195 9.20 -18.22 -13.63
CA LYS A 195 10.37 -18.10 -12.76
C LYS A 195 11.26 -16.92 -13.14
N ARG A 196 11.64 -16.83 -14.41
CA ARG A 196 12.51 -15.76 -14.94
C ARG A 196 11.86 -14.40 -14.82
N LYS A 197 10.55 -14.30 -15.04
CA LYS A 197 9.78 -13.06 -14.87
C LYS A 197 9.86 -12.55 -13.42
N TRP A 198 9.63 -13.42 -12.44
CA TRP A 198 9.69 -13.04 -11.03
C TRP A 198 11.11 -12.77 -10.53
N GLU A 199 12.10 -13.54 -10.97
CA GLU A 199 13.51 -13.27 -10.67
C GLU A 199 13.95 -11.91 -11.22
N TYR A 200 13.55 -11.60 -12.46
CA TYR A 200 13.79 -10.30 -13.08
C TYR A 200 13.09 -9.18 -12.31
N TYR A 201 11.80 -9.34 -11.97
CA TYR A 201 11.06 -8.38 -11.16
C TYR A 201 11.79 -8.03 -9.86
N PHE A 202 12.16 -9.02 -9.05
CA PHE A 202 12.85 -8.75 -7.78
C PHE A 202 14.18 -8.03 -8.00
N SER A 203 14.98 -8.49 -8.97
CA SER A 203 16.30 -7.90 -9.25
C SER A 203 16.19 -6.47 -9.80
N TYR A 204 15.21 -6.23 -10.68
CA TYR A 204 14.92 -4.95 -11.30
C TYR A 204 14.52 -3.92 -10.25
N CYS A 205 13.56 -4.26 -9.38
CA CYS A 205 13.14 -3.38 -8.29
C CYS A 205 14.24 -3.21 -7.23
N GLU A 206 15.00 -4.27 -6.89
CA GLU A 206 16.13 -4.18 -5.95
C GLU A 206 17.12 -3.12 -6.43
N ALA A 207 17.52 -3.19 -7.70
CA ALA A 207 18.39 -2.18 -8.32
C ALA A 207 17.75 -0.79 -8.28
N GLY A 208 16.43 -0.69 -8.53
CA GLY A 208 15.66 0.54 -8.46
C GLY A 208 15.85 1.28 -7.14
N PHE A 209 15.60 0.59 -6.03
CA PHE A 209 15.77 1.12 -4.68
C PHE A 209 17.24 1.34 -4.29
N ALA A 210 18.12 0.38 -4.60
CA ALA A 210 19.54 0.46 -4.26
C ALA A 210 20.26 1.65 -4.93
N THR A 211 19.77 2.06 -6.11
CA THR A 211 20.30 3.20 -6.88
C THR A 211 19.49 4.49 -6.70
N LYS A 212 18.51 4.51 -5.77
CA LYS A 212 17.62 5.65 -5.49
C LYS A 212 16.83 6.16 -6.70
N THR A 213 16.60 5.28 -7.67
CA THR A 213 15.71 5.57 -8.80
C THR A 213 14.26 5.30 -8.46
N LEU A 214 14.04 4.55 -7.37
CA LEU A 214 12.79 4.43 -6.61
C LEU A 214 13.03 4.89 -5.18
N GLY A 215 12.00 5.45 -4.56
CA GLY A 215 11.91 5.72 -3.12
C GLY A 215 10.78 4.93 -2.49
N ASP A 216 10.76 4.83 -1.18
CA ASP A 216 9.61 4.34 -0.40
C ASP A 216 9.55 5.19 0.86
N VAL A 217 8.39 5.75 1.16
CA VAL A 217 8.22 6.68 2.27
C VAL A 217 7.12 6.25 3.21
N ILE A 218 7.36 6.44 4.50
CA ILE A 218 6.30 6.51 5.50
C ILE A 218 5.96 7.99 5.67
N LEU A 219 4.72 8.36 5.33
CA LEU A 219 4.19 9.70 5.48
C LEU A 219 3.12 9.69 6.56
N THR A 220 3.28 10.53 7.59
CA THR A 220 2.29 10.68 8.66
C THR A 220 1.60 12.03 8.54
N VAL A 221 0.26 12.03 8.70
CA VAL A 221 -0.54 13.25 8.82
C VAL A 221 -1.33 13.26 10.13
N GLY A 222 -1.48 14.43 10.73
CA GLY A 222 -2.30 14.68 11.91
C GLY A 222 -3.40 15.71 11.65
N ARG A 223 -4.35 15.77 12.57
CA ARG A 223 -5.19 16.96 12.78
C ARG A 223 -4.44 17.97 13.66
N GLU A 224 -4.86 19.22 13.64
CA GLU A 224 -4.30 20.29 14.49
C GLU A 224 -4.31 19.90 15.99
N GLY A 225 -5.35 19.20 16.45
CA GLY A 225 -5.48 18.73 17.82
C GLY A 225 -4.85 17.36 18.11
N ALA A 226 -4.10 16.76 17.16
CA ALA A 226 -3.46 15.45 17.34
C ALA A 226 -2.18 15.54 18.21
N VAL A 227 -2.30 16.16 19.39
CA VAL A 227 -1.17 16.45 20.31
C VAL A 227 -0.47 15.21 20.84
N GLU A 228 -1.13 14.04 20.78
CA GLU A 228 -0.53 12.73 21.11
C GLU A 228 0.73 12.44 20.28
N MET A 229 0.86 13.04 19.10
CA MET A 229 2.05 12.93 18.25
C MET A 229 3.30 13.59 18.85
N MET A 230 3.14 14.44 19.86
CA MET A 230 4.21 15.17 20.54
C MET A 230 4.59 14.56 21.89
N GLU A 231 3.96 13.46 22.32
CA GLU A 231 4.16 12.89 23.68
C GLU A 231 5.62 12.47 23.97
N ASP A 232 6.37 12.10 22.94
CA ASP A 232 7.78 11.71 23.06
C ASP A 232 8.76 12.89 22.90
N VAL A 233 8.27 14.11 22.65
CA VAL A 233 9.09 15.32 22.55
C VAL A 233 9.13 15.99 23.92
N PRO A 234 10.28 16.01 24.62
CA PRO A 234 10.40 16.74 25.88
C PRO A 234 10.28 18.25 25.58
N LEU A 235 9.16 18.84 26.00
CA LEU A 235 8.91 20.29 25.98
C LEU A 235 9.55 20.99 27.18
#